data_AF-A0A2A8GZI7-F1
#
_entry.id   AF-A0A2A8GZI7-F1
#
_cell.length_a   1.000
_cell.length_b   1.000
_cell.length_c   1.000
_cell.angle_alpha   90.00
_cell.angle_beta   90.00
_cell.angle_gamma   90.00
#
_symmetry.space_group_name_H-M   'P 1'
#
loop_
_entity.id
_entity.type
_entity.pdbx_description
1 polymer ?
#
loop_
_entity_poly.entity_id
_entity_poly.type
_entity_poly.pdbx_seq_one_letter_code
_entity_poly.pdbx_strand_id
1 'polypeptide(L)'
;MKEVTIVFKSGKTASFTVEQFQTFKNSFGFLSGIEYEGATGKVPFHIGVSNIDAIFVEDIPEEEKIKEPDHPIEDFYGCEIQQDDTYFMFGEDVVLKENLTEYLIEKQNVECFRAV
;
A
#
# COMPACT_ATOMS: atom_id res chain seq x y z
N MET A 1 2.70 -8.91 -4.61
CA MET A 1 1.92 -8.37 -5.76
C MET A 1 2.39 -9.06 -7.05
N LYS A 2 1.71 -8.94 -8.20
CA LYS A 2 2.16 -9.52 -9.48
C LYS A 2 2.22 -8.46 -10.59
N GLU A 3 3.19 -8.56 -11.50
CA GLU A 3 3.36 -7.72 -12.69
C GLU A 3 3.04 -8.52 -13.95
N VAL A 4 2.45 -7.85 -14.95
CA VAL A 4 2.24 -8.37 -16.30
C VAL A 4 2.98 -7.52 -17.31
N THR A 5 3.85 -8.13 -18.12
CA THR A 5 4.58 -7.45 -19.22
C THR A 5 4.14 -7.99 -20.58
N ILE A 6 3.74 -7.10 -21.49
CA ILE A 6 3.36 -7.40 -22.88
C ILE A 6 4.52 -7.01 -23.81
N VAL A 7 4.87 -7.90 -24.74
CA VAL A 7 5.82 -7.65 -25.84
C VAL A 7 5.04 -7.59 -27.14
N PHE A 8 5.20 -6.49 -27.87
CA PHE A 8 4.59 -6.31 -29.20
C PHE A 8 5.49 -6.88 -30.29
N LYS A 9 4.92 -7.26 -31.44
CA LYS A 9 5.67 -7.71 -32.63
C LYS A 9 6.66 -6.68 -33.16
N SER A 10 6.47 -5.40 -32.80
CA SER A 10 7.40 -4.32 -33.10
C SER A 10 8.65 -4.31 -32.20
N GLY A 11 8.71 -5.16 -31.19
CA GLY A 11 9.77 -5.20 -30.17
C GLY A 11 9.58 -4.23 -29.01
N LYS A 12 8.52 -3.40 -29.02
CA LYS A 12 8.17 -2.54 -27.89
C LYS A 12 7.56 -3.36 -26.75
N THR A 13 7.61 -2.84 -25.53
CA THR A 13 7.05 -3.48 -24.33
C THR A 13 6.13 -2.53 -23.56
N ALA A 14 5.23 -3.09 -22.76
CA ALA A 14 4.41 -2.37 -21.78
C ALA A 14 4.18 -3.25 -20.55
N SER A 15 4.18 -2.67 -19.35
CA SER A 15 4.06 -3.40 -18.08
C SER A 15 2.93 -2.82 -17.22
N PHE A 16 2.26 -3.70 -16.46
CA PHE A 16 1.06 -3.41 -15.69
C PHE A 16 1.09 -4.21 -14.38
N THR A 17 0.45 -3.72 -13.31
CA THR A 17 0.14 -4.63 -12.21
C THR A 17 -0.91 -5.64 -12.64
N VAL A 18 -0.95 -6.77 -11.95
CA VAL A 18 -1.96 -7.80 -12.18
C VAL A 18 -3.36 -7.20 -12.08
N GLU A 19 -3.68 -6.46 -11.02
CA GLU A 19 -4.97 -5.77 -10.86
C GLU A 19 -5.34 -4.84 -12.03
N GLN A 20 -4.35 -4.28 -12.73
CA GLN A 20 -4.52 -3.44 -13.91
C GLN A 20 -4.72 -4.25 -15.21
N PHE A 21 -4.63 -5.58 -15.15
CA PHE A 21 -4.63 -6.49 -16.28
C PHE A 21 -5.86 -7.42 -16.25
N GLN A 22 -6.67 -7.42 -17.31
CA GLN A 22 -7.76 -8.36 -17.61
C GLN A 22 -7.98 -8.32 -19.11
N THR A 23 -8.34 -9.43 -19.75
CA THR A 23 -8.60 -9.41 -21.18
C THR A 23 -9.78 -10.39 -21.55
N PHE A 24 -10.55 -10.01 -22.58
CA PHE A 24 -11.92 -10.34 -23.04
C PHE A 24 -12.27 -10.65 -24.51
N LYS A 25 -12.50 -11.87 -25.04
CA LYS A 25 -12.76 -12.14 -26.50
C LYS A 25 -14.09 -11.58 -27.09
N ASN A 26 -14.12 -11.26 -28.40
CA ASN A 26 -15.24 -10.54 -29.03
C ASN A 26 -16.15 -11.48 -29.81
N SER A 27 -17.31 -10.95 -30.22
CA SER A 27 -18.37 -11.68 -30.93
C SER A 27 -17.96 -12.24 -32.30
N PHE A 28 -16.79 -11.84 -32.81
CA PHE A 28 -16.22 -12.22 -34.10
C PHE A 28 -14.98 -13.13 -33.96
N GLY A 29 -14.68 -13.61 -32.75
CA GLY A 29 -13.68 -14.66 -32.51
C GLY A 29 -12.22 -14.20 -32.37
N PHE A 30 -11.94 -12.90 -32.42
CA PHE A 30 -10.59 -12.38 -32.19
C PHE A 30 -10.22 -12.43 -30.71
N LEU A 31 -8.92 -12.60 -30.42
CA LEU A 31 -8.47 -12.42 -29.04
C LEU A 31 -8.84 -11.01 -28.66
N SER A 32 -9.79 -10.93 -27.76
CA SER A 32 -9.91 -9.78 -26.94
C SER A 32 -9.65 -10.08 -25.47
N GLY A 33 -9.42 -11.36 -25.05
CA GLY A 33 -8.40 -11.66 -24.02
C GLY A 33 -8.37 -12.92 -23.10
N ILE A 34 -7.85 -12.70 -21.86
CA ILE A 34 -7.03 -13.42 -20.85
C ILE A 34 -7.37 -12.85 -19.44
N GLU A 35 -7.77 -13.69 -18.50
CA GLU A 35 -7.71 -13.39 -17.05
C GLU A 35 -6.72 -14.35 -16.40
N TYR A 36 -6.21 -14.03 -15.20
CA TYR A 36 -5.23 -14.86 -14.51
C TYR A 36 -5.52 -14.93 -12.99
N GLU A 37 -5.15 -16.06 -12.39
CA GLU A 37 -4.31 -16.12 -11.21
C GLU A 37 -3.37 -17.35 -11.38
N GLY A 38 -2.07 -17.12 -11.51
CA GLY A 38 -1.04 -18.19 -11.45
C GLY A 38 -0.64 -18.90 -12.76
N ALA A 39 -0.77 -18.28 -13.94
CA ALA A 39 -0.14 -18.81 -15.15
C ALA A 39 1.38 -18.98 -14.90
N THR A 40 1.85 -20.23 -15.01
CA THR A 40 3.15 -20.77 -14.62
C THR A 40 4.35 -19.85 -14.88
N GLY A 41 4.78 -19.10 -13.86
CA GLY A 41 6.04 -18.38 -13.81
C GLY A 41 6.37 -17.51 -15.04
N LYS A 42 7.65 -17.16 -15.17
CA LYS A 42 8.20 -16.24 -16.19
C LYS A 42 8.23 -16.84 -17.62
N VAL A 43 7.29 -17.72 -17.96
CA VAL A 43 7.21 -18.37 -19.27
C VAL A 43 6.38 -17.50 -20.22
N PRO A 44 6.94 -17.04 -21.36
CA PRO A 44 6.22 -16.19 -22.30
C PRO A 44 5.02 -16.92 -22.92
N PHE A 45 3.86 -16.27 -22.90
CA PHE A 45 2.69 -16.72 -23.64
C PHE A 45 2.59 -15.99 -24.98
N HIS A 46 2.86 -16.67 -26.10
CA HIS A 46 2.83 -16.05 -27.41
C HIS A 46 1.40 -15.91 -27.97
N ILE A 47 1.01 -14.70 -28.39
CA ILE A 47 -0.32 -14.42 -28.94
C ILE A 47 -0.19 -13.92 -30.38
N GLY A 48 -0.34 -14.81 -31.36
CA GLY A 48 -0.16 -14.47 -32.78
C GLY A 48 -1.17 -13.48 -33.39
N VAL A 49 -2.19 -13.08 -32.62
CA VAL A 49 -3.27 -12.16 -33.02
C VAL A 49 -3.14 -10.82 -32.27
N SER A 50 -3.49 -9.71 -32.92
CA SER A 50 -3.52 -8.36 -32.30
C SER A 50 -2.16 -7.69 -32.01
N ASN A 51 -1.17 -7.79 -32.91
CA ASN A 51 0.17 -7.13 -32.81
C ASN A 51 0.98 -7.42 -31.54
N ILE A 52 0.48 -8.28 -30.66
CA ILE A 52 1.18 -8.80 -29.50
C ILE A 52 2.00 -9.99 -29.98
N ASP A 53 3.16 -10.17 -29.39
CA ASP A 53 4.03 -11.32 -29.63
C ASP A 53 4.07 -12.22 -28.40
N ALA A 54 4.22 -11.67 -27.19
CA ALA A 54 4.31 -12.42 -25.95
C ALA A 54 3.75 -11.67 -24.71
N ILE A 55 3.42 -12.40 -23.65
CA ILE A 55 3.03 -11.87 -22.33
C ILE A 55 3.77 -12.64 -21.22
N PHE A 56 4.24 -11.93 -20.19
CA PHE A 56 4.93 -12.47 -19.02
C PHE A 56 4.22 -12.06 -17.73
N VAL A 57 4.20 -12.95 -16.73
CA VAL A 57 3.69 -12.65 -15.38
C VAL A 57 4.76 -12.98 -14.36
N GLU A 58 5.03 -12.04 -13.46
CA GLU A 58 6.08 -12.16 -12.45
C GLU A 58 5.55 -11.76 -11.07
N ASP A 59 6.00 -12.44 -10.02
CA ASP A 59 5.75 -12.02 -8.65
C ASP A 59 6.62 -10.80 -8.34
N ILE A 60 5.98 -9.72 -7.93
CA ILE A 60 6.65 -8.55 -7.36
C ILE A 60 6.77 -8.83 -5.85
N PRO A 61 7.98 -8.81 -5.28
CA PRO A 61 8.12 -8.83 -3.83
C PRO A 61 7.25 -7.70 -3.27
N GLU A 62 6.38 -8.01 -2.32
CA GLU A 62 5.70 -6.94 -1.59
C GLU A 62 6.80 -6.06 -1.01
N GLU A 63 6.73 -4.75 -1.23
CA GLU A 63 7.51 -3.82 -0.43
C GLU A 63 7.22 -4.22 1.02
N GLU A 64 8.25 -4.70 1.73
CA GLU A 64 8.11 -4.95 3.15
C GLU A 64 7.56 -3.65 3.71
N LYS A 65 6.31 -3.66 4.20
CA LYS A 65 5.85 -2.60 5.09
C LYS A 65 6.92 -2.54 6.14
N ILE A 66 7.74 -1.49 6.09
CA ILE A 66 8.71 -1.21 7.13
C ILE A 66 7.85 -1.22 8.38
N LYS A 67 7.99 -2.26 9.21
CA LYS A 67 7.29 -2.29 10.48
C LYS A 67 7.72 -1.00 11.15
N GLU A 68 6.76 -0.13 11.47
CA GLU A 68 7.08 1.03 12.28
C GLU A 68 7.85 0.51 13.49
N PRO A 69 9.03 1.09 13.77
CA PRO A 69 9.82 0.64 14.90
C PRO A 69 8.96 0.78 16.15
N ASP A 70 8.87 -0.28 16.94
CA ASP A 70 8.24 -0.25 18.26
C ASP A 70 8.93 0.84 19.09
N HIS A 71 8.18 1.89 19.42
CA HIS A 71 8.70 3.03 20.14
C HIS A 71 8.58 2.78 21.64
N PRO A 72 9.69 2.83 22.42
CA PRO A 72 9.70 2.38 23.81
C PRO A 72 8.96 3.30 24.79
N ILE A 73 8.37 4.39 24.30
CA ILE A 73 7.71 5.40 25.11
C ILE A 73 6.25 5.44 24.67
N GLU A 74 5.37 5.16 25.61
CA GLU A 74 3.93 5.35 25.46
C GLU A 74 3.51 6.62 26.22
N ASP A 75 2.46 7.25 25.75
CA ASP A 75 1.78 8.30 26.49
C ASP A 75 0.98 7.74 27.68
N PHE A 76 0.44 8.63 28.50
CA PHE A 76 -0.31 8.30 29.70
C PHE A 76 -1.53 7.39 29.42
N TYR A 77 -2.03 7.40 28.17
CA TYR A 77 -3.19 6.63 27.73
C TYR A 77 -2.81 5.36 26.95
N GLY A 78 -1.51 5.05 26.83
CA GLY A 78 -0.99 3.85 26.18
C GLY A 78 -0.80 3.97 24.66
N CYS A 79 -0.75 5.20 24.12
CA CYS A 79 -0.42 5.44 22.72
C CYS A 79 1.10 5.62 22.55
N GLU A 80 1.72 4.88 21.64
CA GLU A 80 3.16 5.00 21.34
C GLU A 80 3.51 6.41 20.82
N ILE A 81 4.59 6.98 21.36
CA ILE A 81 5.17 8.24 20.90
C ILE A 81 6.06 7.97 19.68
N GLN A 82 5.61 8.40 18.51
CA GLN A 82 6.36 8.29 17.25
C GLN A 82 7.46 9.36 17.15
N GLN A 83 8.42 9.17 16.24
CA GLN A 83 9.59 10.05 16.09
C GLN A 83 9.24 11.54 15.85
N ASP A 84 8.11 11.82 15.20
CA ASP A 84 7.67 13.18 14.85
C ASP A 84 6.52 13.70 15.72
N ASP A 85 6.16 12.96 16.78
CA ASP A 85 5.08 13.36 17.67
C ASP A 85 5.50 14.50 18.60
N THR A 86 4.53 15.39 18.85
CA THR A 86 4.68 16.41 19.88
C THR A 86 4.01 15.92 21.16
N TYR A 87 4.78 15.88 22.25
CA TYR A 87 4.30 15.46 23.57
C TYR A 87 4.79 16.41 24.68
N PHE A 88 4.18 16.28 25.86
CA PHE A 88 4.42 17.10 27.04
C PHE A 88 4.71 16.20 28.25
N MET A 89 5.60 16.65 29.13
CA MET A 89 5.97 15.93 30.36
C MET A 89 5.35 16.60 31.58
N PHE A 90 4.59 15.83 32.36
CA PHE A 90 4.01 16.25 33.64
C PHE A 90 4.54 15.35 34.76
N GLY A 91 5.73 15.68 35.29
CA GLY A 91 6.42 14.78 36.22
C GLY A 91 6.88 13.53 35.48
N GLU A 92 6.35 12.37 35.88
CA GLU A 92 6.61 11.07 35.24
C GLU A 92 5.64 10.76 34.10
N ASP A 93 4.54 11.52 33.96
CA ASP A 93 3.53 11.29 32.94
C ASP A 93 3.94 11.93 31.60
N VAL A 94 3.98 11.13 30.54
CA VAL A 94 4.17 11.55 29.14
C VAL A 94 2.79 11.75 28.53
N VAL A 95 2.51 12.86 27.85
CA VAL A 95 1.18 13.13 27.29
C VAL A 95 1.29 13.64 25.86
N LEU A 96 0.71 12.92 24.90
CA LEU A 96 0.63 13.37 23.51
C LEU A 96 -0.17 14.66 23.38
N LYS A 97 0.19 15.50 22.40
CA LYS A 97 -0.51 16.76 22.13
C LYS A 97 -2.02 16.59 21.91
N GLU A 98 -2.42 15.48 21.29
CA GLU A 98 -3.84 15.14 21.07
C GLU A 98 -4.59 14.84 22.38
N ASN A 99 -3.92 14.22 23.35
CA ASN A 99 -4.49 13.82 24.64
C ASN A 99 -4.28 14.89 25.73
N LEU A 100 -3.55 15.97 25.43
CA LEU A 100 -3.20 17.02 26.39
C LEU A 100 -4.43 17.65 27.07
N THR A 101 -5.49 17.92 26.30
CA THR A 101 -6.68 18.60 26.86
C THR A 101 -7.39 17.70 27.87
N GLU A 102 -7.53 16.41 27.54
CA GLU A 102 -8.16 15.42 28.42
C GLU A 102 -7.35 15.24 29.70
N TYR A 103 -6.03 15.08 29.57
CA TYR A 103 -5.13 14.94 30.71
C TYR A 103 -5.20 16.15 31.66
N LEU A 104 -5.20 17.38 31.13
CA LEU A 104 -5.27 18.59 31.95
C LEU A 104 -6.58 18.72 32.73
N ILE A 105 -7.71 18.30 32.14
CA ILE A 105 -9.00 18.29 32.82
C ILE A 105 -9.01 17.21 33.91
N GLU A 106 -8.61 15.99 33.59
CA GLU A 106 -8.73 14.83 34.48
C GLU A 106 -7.72 14.81 35.63
N LYS A 107 -6.46 15.14 35.36
CA LYS A 107 -5.35 14.98 36.31
C LYS A 107 -4.94 16.29 36.96
N GLN A 108 -5.03 17.39 36.23
CA GLN A 108 -4.65 18.71 36.73
C GLN A 108 -5.86 19.55 37.19
N ASN A 109 -7.09 19.08 36.95
CA ASN A 109 -8.34 19.80 37.27
C ASN A 109 -8.37 21.22 36.68
N VAL A 110 -7.83 21.38 35.46
CA VAL A 110 -7.75 22.66 34.76
C VAL A 110 -8.93 22.81 33.81
N GLU A 111 -9.63 23.95 33.89
CA GLU A 111 -10.61 24.33 32.86
C GLU A 111 -9.89 24.75 31.57
N CYS A 112 -10.12 23.99 30.50
CA CYS A 112 -9.55 24.26 29.19
C CYS A 112 -10.56 24.97 28.29
N PHE A 113 -10.14 26.09 27.68
CA PHE A 113 -10.96 26.86 26.75
C PHE A 113 -10.33 26.84 25.36
N ARG A 114 -11.13 26.57 24.33
CA ARG A 114 -10.71 26.70 22.93
C ARG A 114 -11.37 27.93 22.33
N ALA A 115 -10.56 28.88 21.87
CA ALA A 115 -11.07 29.99 21.06
C ALA A 115 -11.66 29.42 19.76
N VAL A 116 -12.84 29.94 19.37
CA VAL A 116 -13.53 29.59 18.12
C VAL A 116 -13.23 30.65 17.08
#